data_AF-A6EQQ4-F1
#
_entry.id   AF-A6EQQ4-F1
#
_cell.length_a   1.000
_cell.length_b   1.000
_cell.length_c   1.000
_cell.angle_alpha   90.00
_cell.angle_beta   90.00
_cell.angle_gamma   90.00
#
_symmetry.space_group_name_H-M   'P 1'
#
loop_
_entity.id
_entity.type
_entity.pdbx_description
1 polymer ?
#
loop_
_entity_poly.entity_id
_entity_poly.type
_entity_poly.pdbx_seq_one_letter_code
_entity_poly.pdbx_strand_id
1 'polypeptide(L)'
;MENGKTKVIECVNCNQKNILNANKFYAKSSKLISIISGSIFLIGTVIGLYFVIQMITEMKTVMGIFIVATGLLFPVWIYIILNKEDQNRVNTFNRTYVKE
;
A
#
# COMPACT_ATOMS: atom_id res chain seq x y z
N MET A 1 22.55 7.74 18.93
CA MET A 1 22.90 6.48 18.22
C MET A 1 23.54 6.84 16.87
N GLU A 2 24.83 7.19 16.85
CA GLU A 2 25.50 7.61 15.60
C GLU A 2 25.82 6.46 14.64
N ASN A 3 25.86 5.22 15.14
CA ASN A 3 26.27 4.03 14.37
C ASN A 3 25.20 3.48 13.40
N GLY A 4 24.05 4.14 13.25
CA GLY A 4 22.95 3.69 12.39
C GLY A 4 22.84 4.39 11.03
N LYS A 5 23.53 5.52 10.82
CA LYS A 5 23.35 6.36 9.62
C LYS A 5 24.19 5.87 8.43
N THR A 6 25.43 5.45 8.69
CA THR A 6 26.39 5.03 7.65
C THR A 6 27.22 3.84 8.11
N LYS A 7 27.26 2.76 7.33
CA LYS A 7 28.16 1.62 7.53
C LYS A 7 29.15 1.56 6.38
N VAL A 8 30.44 1.65 6.70
CA VAL A 8 31.51 1.42 5.72
C VAL A 8 31.67 -0.08 5.56
N ILE A 9 31.51 -0.56 4.33
CA ILE A 9 31.74 -1.97 3.99
C ILE A 9 32.95 -2.03 3.07
N GLU A 10 33.99 -2.71 3.52
CA GLU A 10 35.10 -3.10 2.67
C GLU A 10 34.77 -4.43 1.99
N CYS A 11 34.77 -4.42 0.65
CA CYS A 11 34.81 -5.66 -0.10
C CYS A 11 36.21 -6.27 0.04
N VAL A 12 36.35 -7.34 0.82
CA VAL A 12 37.62 -8.07 1.04
C VAL A 12 38.24 -8.55 -0.28
N ASN A 13 37.41 -8.85 -1.28
CA ASN A 13 37.86 -9.39 -2.56
C ASN A 13 38.12 -8.31 -3.64
N CYS A 14 37.60 -7.10 -3.45
CA CYS A 14 37.63 -6.02 -4.45
C CYS A 14 38.45 -4.80 -3.98
N ASN A 15 38.87 -4.77 -2.71
CA ASN A 15 39.46 -3.59 -2.05
C ASN A 15 38.65 -2.29 -2.19
N GLN A 16 37.33 -2.40 -2.46
CA GLN A 16 36.44 -1.25 -2.56
C GLN A 16 35.81 -0.93 -1.20
N LYS A 17 35.89 0.34 -0.81
CA LYS A 17 35.25 0.91 0.38
C LYS A 17 33.93 1.57 -0.03
N ASN A 18 32.81 0.96 0.33
CA ASN A 18 31.49 1.51 0.07
C ASN A 18 30.86 2.05 1.35
N ILE A 19 30.43 3.31 1.34
CA ILE A 19 29.70 3.92 2.45
C ILE A 19 28.21 3.69 2.21
N LEU A 20 27.62 2.74 2.94
CA LEU A 20 26.19 2.45 2.83
C LEU A 20 25.40 3.31 3.81
N ASN A 21 24.51 4.15 3.28
CA ASN A 21 23.54 4.89 4.08
C ASN A 21 22.30 4.03 4.31
N ALA A 22 21.91 3.79 5.56
CA ALA A 22 20.74 2.99 5.92
C ALA A 22 19.43 3.51 5.29
N ASN A 23 19.35 4.83 5.07
CA ASN A 23 18.19 5.47 4.45
C ASN A 23 18.09 5.28 2.93
N LYS A 24 19.10 4.68 2.28
CA LYS A 24 19.09 4.44 0.82
C LYS A 24 18.66 3.02 0.44
N PHE A 25 18.35 2.17 1.41
CA PHE A 25 17.83 0.83 1.14
C PHE A 25 16.31 0.89 0.96
N TYR A 26 15.86 0.74 -0.29
CA TYR A 26 14.46 0.55 -0.60
C TYR A 26 14.26 -0.87 -1.11
N ALA A 27 13.17 -1.52 -0.68
CA ALA A 27 12.76 -2.78 -1.28
C ALA A 27 12.42 -2.55 -2.75
N LYS A 28 13.07 -3.29 -3.64
CA LYS A 28 12.78 -3.22 -5.08
C LYS A 28 11.33 -3.61 -5.32
N SER A 29 10.54 -2.71 -5.91
CA SER A 29 9.15 -2.99 -6.25
C SER A 29 9.05 -4.22 -7.15
N SER A 30 8.27 -5.22 -6.75
CA SER A 30 8.09 -6.44 -7.53
C SER A 30 7.09 -6.20 -8.67
N LYS A 31 7.57 -6.30 -9.92
CA LYS A 31 6.70 -6.21 -11.11
C LYS A 31 5.65 -7.31 -11.14
N LEU A 32 5.98 -8.51 -10.65
CA LEU A 32 5.04 -9.65 -10.59
C LEU A 32 3.86 -9.34 -9.66
N ILE A 33 4.13 -8.81 -8.46
CA ILE A 33 3.08 -8.45 -7.51
C ILE A 33 2.18 -7.36 -8.09
N SER A 34 2.75 -6.37 -8.79
CA SER A 34 1.98 -5.31 -9.45
C SER A 34 1.08 -5.83 -10.56
N ILE A 35 1.53 -6.83 -11.32
CA ILE A 35 0.71 -7.45 -12.38
C ILE A 35 -0.42 -8.27 -11.76
N ILE A 36 -0.11 -9.08 -10.74
CA ILE A 36 -1.12 -9.91 -10.05
C ILE A 36 -2.20 -9.03 -9.43
N SER A 37 -1.81 -7.96 -8.72
CA SER A 37 -2.78 -7.04 -8.11
C SER A 37 -3.63 -6.32 -9.16
N GLY A 38 -3.04 -5.88 -10.27
CA GLY A 38 -3.76 -5.29 -11.39
C GLY A 38 -4.79 -6.23 -12.00
N SER A 39 -4.42 -7.49 -12.23
CA SER A 39 -5.33 -8.52 -12.77
C SER A 39 -6.49 -8.82 -11.81
N ILE A 40 -6.20 -8.99 -10.52
CA ILE A 40 -7.25 -9.20 -9.50
C ILE A 40 -8.20 -8.01 -9.44
N PHE A 41 -7.67 -6.78 -9.51
CA PHE A 41 -8.48 -5.57 -9.51
C PHE A 41 -9.41 -5.51 -10.72
N LEU A 42 -8.90 -5.77 -11.93
CA LEU A 42 -9.72 -5.75 -13.15
C LEU A 42 -10.82 -6.81 -13.12
N ILE A 43 -10.45 -8.06 -12.84
CA ILE A 43 -11.40 -9.18 -12.80
C ILE A 43 -12.45 -8.95 -11.70
N GLY A 44 -12.00 -8.58 -10.50
CA GLY A 44 -12.89 -8.29 -9.37
C GLY A 44 -13.84 -7.13 -9.67
N THR A 45 -13.38 -6.09 -10.35
CA THR A 45 -14.22 -4.94 -10.72
C THR A 45 -15.29 -5.33 -11.73
N VAL A 46 -14.94 -6.10 -12.77
CA VAL A 46 -15.90 -6.56 -13.79
C VAL A 46 -16.97 -7.46 -13.15
N ILE A 47 -16.55 -8.43 -12.33
CA ILE A 47 -17.48 -9.31 -11.61
C ILE A 47 -18.37 -8.51 -10.66
N GLY A 48 -17.78 -7.58 -9.91
CA GLY A 48 -18.53 -6.71 -8.99
C GLY A 48 -19.59 -5.89 -9.70
N LEU A 49 -19.25 -5.26 -10.83
CA LEU A 49 -20.19 -4.48 -11.65
C LEU A 49 -21.34 -5.34 -12.19
N TYR A 50 -21.04 -6.56 -12.65
CA TYR A 50 -22.08 -7.49 -13.11
C TYR A 50 -23.13 -7.76 -12.02
N PHE A 51 -22.69 -8.08 -10.80
CA PHE A 51 -23.59 -8.32 -9.67
C PHE A 51 -24.35 -7.06 -9.25
N VAL A 52 -23.69 -5.90 -9.24
CA VAL A 52 -24.32 -4.62 -8.90
C VAL A 52 -25.45 -4.30 -9.88
N ILE A 53 -25.22 -4.47 -11.19
CA ILE A 53 -26.26 -4.22 -12.20
C ILE A 53 -27.44 -5.16 -11.99
N GLN A 54 -27.18 -6.46 -11.80
CA GLN A 54 -28.24 -7.45 -11.55
C GLN A 54 -29.05 -7.13 -10.29
N MET A 55 -28.37 -6.74 -9.21
CA MET A 55 -29.02 -6.35 -7.96
C MET A 55 -29.88 -5.09 -8.14
N ILE A 56 -29.38 -4.06 -8.84
CA ILE A 56 -30.14 -2.82 -9.08
C ILE A 56 -31.37 -3.09 -9.93
N THR A 57 -31.29 -3.94 -10.95
CA THR A 57 -32.43 -4.27 -11.81
C THR A 57 -33.55 -5.05 -11.10
N GLU A 58 -33.19 -5.89 -10.12
CA GLU A 58 -34.14 -6.67 -9.32
C GLU A 58 -34.73 -5.86 -8.15
N MET A 59 -34.07 -4.77 -7.74
CA MET A 59 -34.46 -3.98 -6.58
C MET A 59 -35.65 -3.05 -6.86
N LYS A 60 -36.73 -3.25 -6.10
CA LYS A 60 -37.95 -2.42 -6.18
C LYS A 60 -37.95 -1.24 -5.19
N THR A 61 -37.01 -1.20 -4.26
CA THR A 61 -36.96 -0.20 -3.18
C THR A 61 -35.72 0.68 -3.26
N VAL A 62 -35.92 1.99 -3.11
CA VAL A 62 -34.85 3.00 -3.12
C VAL A 62 -33.82 2.73 -2.01
N MET A 63 -34.25 2.21 -0.86
CA MET A 63 -33.39 1.86 0.27
C MET A 63 -32.31 0.83 -0.10
N GLY A 64 -32.64 -0.18 -0.89
CA GLY A 64 -31.69 -1.22 -1.28
C GLY A 64 -30.57 -0.67 -2.18
N ILE A 65 -30.90 0.27 -3.06
CA ILE A 65 -29.92 0.94 -3.93
C ILE A 65 -28.89 1.72 -3.10
N PHE A 66 -29.33 2.42 -2.05
CA PHE A 66 -28.42 3.12 -1.13
C PHE A 66 -27.49 2.18 -0.37
N ILE A 67 -27.97 1.01 0.06
CA ILE A 67 -27.16 0.01 0.76
C ILE A 67 -26.07 -0.54 -0.17
N VAL A 68 -26.41 -0.87 -1.42
CA VAL A 68 -25.43 -1.35 -2.40
C VAL A 68 -24.42 -0.26 -2.76
N ALA A 69 -24.89 0.97 -2.99
CA ALA A 69 -24.01 2.10 -3.32
C ALA A 69 -23.02 2.42 -2.20
N THR A 70 -23.47 2.39 -0.94
CA THR A 70 -22.59 2.61 0.22
C THR A 70 -21.62 1.45 0.45
N GLY A 71 -22.07 0.20 0.23
CA GLY A 71 -21.22 -0.98 0.30
C GLY A 71 -20.07 -0.96 -0.73
N LEU A 72 -20.30 -0.42 -1.92
CA LEU A 72 -19.25 -0.28 -2.95
C LEU A 72 -18.11 0.66 -2.54
N LEU A 73 -18.34 1.56 -1.58
CA LEU A 73 -17.30 2.45 -1.07
C LEU A 73 -16.40 1.76 -0.03
N PHE A 74 -16.71 0.54 0.40
CA PHE A 74 -15.95 -0.17 1.45
C PHE A 74 -14.44 -0.30 1.16
N PRO A 75 -13.97 -0.61 -0.06
CA PRO A 75 -12.54 -0.63 -0.37
C PRO A 75 -11.86 0.74 -0.18
N VAL A 76 -12.58 1.83 -0.46
CA VAL A 76 -12.09 3.21 -0.25
C VAL A 76 -11.88 3.46 1.23
N TRP A 77 -12.80 3.04 2.08
CA TRP A 77 -12.67 3.14 3.54
C TRP A 77 -11.46 2.36 4.06
N ILE A 78 -11.27 1.12 3.59
CA ILE A 78 -10.09 0.32 3.96
C ILE A 78 -8.80 1.05 3.56
N TYR A 79 -8.73 1.57 2.33
CA TYR A 79 -7.56 2.29 1.85
C TYR A 79 -7.24 3.53 2.71
N ILE A 80 -8.25 4.31 3.10
CA ILE A 80 -8.08 5.48 3.96
C ILE A 80 -7.48 5.08 5.31
N ILE A 81 -7.97 4.00 5.93
CA ILE A 81 -7.47 3.51 7.22
C ILE A 81 -6.00 3.07 7.09
N LEU A 82 -5.69 2.25 6.07
CA LEU A 82 -4.32 1.78 5.84
C LEU A 82 -3.35 2.94 5.59
N ASN A 83 -3.76 3.93 4.80
CA ASN A 83 -2.94 5.11 4.53
C ASN A 83 -2.72 5.96 5.78
N LYS A 84 -3.74 6.09 6.64
CA LYS A 84 -3.63 6.79 7.93
C LYS A 84 -2.65 6.09 8.87
N GLU A 85 -2.72 4.78 8.97
CA GLU A 85 -1.78 3.97 9.77
C GLU A 85 -0.35 4.11 9.23
N ASP A 86 -0.16 4.10 7.92
CA ASP A 86 1.15 4.29 7.28
C ASP A 86 1.74 5.67 7.61
N GLN A 87 0.93 6.73 7.52
CA GLN A 87 1.33 8.08 7.91
C GLN A 87 1.71 8.17 9.40
N ASN A 88 0.91 7.56 10.28
CA ASN A 88 1.20 7.53 11.72
C ASN A 88 2.51 6.80 12.02
N ARG A 89 2.79 5.68 11.34
CA ARG A 89 4.05 4.94 11.48
C ARG A 89 5.24 5.81 11.09
N VAL A 90 5.17 6.49 9.94
CA VAL A 90 6.25 7.36 9.45
C VAL A 90 6.45 8.56 10.37
N ASN A 91 5.38 9.20 10.82
CA ASN A 91 5.46 10.33 11.75
C ASN A 91 6.08 9.92 13.09
N THR A 92 5.68 8.77 13.63
CA THR A 92 6.25 8.22 14.87
C THR A 92 7.73 7.91 14.71
N PHE A 93 8.12 7.27 13.59
CA PHE A 93 9.52 7.01 13.29
C PHE A 93 10.33 8.31 13.20
N ASN A 94 9.84 9.30 12.46
CA ASN A 94 10.52 10.58 12.30
C ASN A 94 10.66 11.34 13.63
N ARG A 95 9.62 11.31 14.47
CA ARG A 95 9.64 11.96 15.78
C ARG A 95 10.60 11.29 16.76
N THR A 96 10.70 9.96 16.73
CA THR A 96 11.51 9.19 17.69
C THR A 96 12.97 9.04 17.26
N TYR A 97 13.24 8.96 15.95
CA TYR A 97 14.57 8.55 15.44
C TYR A 97 15.23 9.56 14.49
N VAL A 98 14.49 10.54 13.95
CA VAL A 98 15.04 11.47 12.93
C VAL A 98 15.19 12.90 13.46
N LYS A 99 14.30 13.35 14.36
CA LYS A 99 14.45 14.65 15.03
C LYS A 99 15.46 14.53 16.19
N GLU A 100 16.72 14.88 15.88
CA GLU A 100 17.60 15.63 16.79
C GLU A 100 17.27 17.12 16.65
#